data_AF-A0A7G1IUD0-F1
#
_entry.id   AF-A0A7G1IUD0-F1
#
_cell.length_a   1.000
_cell.length_b   1.000
_cell.length_c   1.000
_cell.angle_alpha   90.00
_cell.angle_beta   90.00
_cell.angle_gamma   90.00
#
_symmetry.space_group_name_H-M   'P 1'
#
loop_
_entity.id
_entity.type
_entity.pdbx_description
1 polymer ?
#
loop_
_entity_poly.entity_id
_entity_poly.type
_entity_poly.pdbx_seq_one_letter_code
_entity_poly.pdbx_strand_id
1 'polypeptide(L)'
;MFSQLRMREEQALLAQDYALETARAEGIEQGLERGRAEGIEQGLERGLERGKVEGKLFAFLDMVCQGLLTSEIASQQLGISIAEFETLLKDHHK
;
A
#
# COMPACT_ATOMS: atom_id res chain seq x y z
N MET A 1 4.24 -2.70 -62.71
CA MET A 1 5.28 -2.78 -61.66
C MET A 1 5.08 -1.79 -60.52
N PHE A 2 4.71 -0.51 -60.78
CA PHE A 2 4.53 0.52 -59.73
C PHE A 2 3.38 0.29 -58.71
N SER A 3 2.44 -0.62 -58.98
CA SER A 3 1.31 -0.90 -58.07
C SER A 3 1.67 -1.83 -56.91
N GLN A 4 2.48 -2.86 -57.14
CA GLN A 4 2.88 -3.82 -56.10
C GLN A 4 3.88 -3.23 -55.09
N LEU A 5 4.73 -2.30 -55.53
CA LEU A 5 5.69 -1.63 -54.65
C LEU A 5 4.95 -0.71 -53.66
N ARG A 6 4.02 0.11 -54.14
CA ARG A 6 3.18 0.97 -53.30
C ARG A 6 2.33 0.18 -52.30
N MET A 7 1.74 -0.93 -52.73
CA MET A 7 0.99 -1.81 -51.82
C MET A 7 1.86 -2.37 -50.69
N ARG A 8 3.13 -2.72 -50.96
CA ARG A 8 4.05 -3.19 -49.93
C ARG A 8 4.51 -2.08 -48.99
N GLU A 9 4.73 -0.88 -49.50
CA GLU A 9 5.06 0.30 -48.70
C GLU A 9 3.90 0.65 -47.75
N GLU A 10 2.67 0.67 -48.25
CA GLU A 10 1.47 0.87 -47.44
C GLU A 10 1.30 -0.23 -46.37
N GLN A 11 1.52 -1.49 -46.73
CA GLN A 11 1.47 -2.60 -45.75
C GLN A 11 2.56 -2.50 -44.68
N ALA A 12 3.77 -2.09 -45.04
CA ALA A 12 4.87 -1.90 -44.09
C ALA A 12 4.59 -0.75 -43.11
N LEU A 13 4.01 0.35 -43.61
CA LEU A 13 3.58 1.47 -42.77
C LEU A 13 2.47 1.03 -41.80
N LEU A 14 1.45 0.32 -42.28
CA LEU A 14 0.37 -0.20 -41.43
C LEU A 14 0.89 -1.18 -40.36
N ALA A 15 1.84 -2.05 -40.72
CA ALA A 15 2.45 -2.98 -39.76
C ALA A 15 3.29 -2.25 -38.70
N GLN A 16 3.99 -1.17 -39.09
CA GLN A 16 4.75 -0.33 -38.17
C GLN A 16 3.82 0.42 -37.21
N ASP A 17 2.75 1.03 -37.71
CA ASP A 17 1.76 1.73 -36.89
C ASP A 17 1.09 0.76 -35.92
N TYR A 18 0.72 -0.44 -36.39
CA TYR A 18 0.16 -1.48 -35.54
C TYR A 18 1.13 -1.89 -34.43
N ALA A 19 2.39 -2.18 -34.75
CA ALA A 19 3.39 -2.57 -33.76
C ALA A 19 3.64 -1.47 -32.72
N LEU A 20 3.63 -0.20 -33.14
CA LEU A 20 3.83 0.94 -32.27
C LEU A 20 2.63 1.16 -31.33
N GLU A 21 1.41 1.04 -31.84
CA GLU A 21 0.20 1.11 -31.03
C GLU A 21 0.10 -0.08 -30.06
N THR A 22 0.47 -1.29 -30.48
CA THR A 22 0.56 -2.46 -29.59
C THR A 22 1.58 -2.24 -28.48
N ALA A 23 2.80 -1.82 -28.81
CA ALA A 23 3.84 -1.55 -27.81
C ALA A 23 3.43 -0.44 -26.81
N ARG A 24 2.71 0.58 -27.28
CA ARG A 24 2.15 1.63 -26.40
C ARG A 24 1.08 1.07 -25.47
N ALA A 25 0.13 0.29 -26.00
CA ALA A 25 -0.93 -0.32 -25.22
C ALA A 25 -0.35 -1.24 -24.14
N GLU A 26 0.57 -2.13 -24.51
CA GLU A 26 1.25 -3.03 -23.57
C GLU A 26 2.06 -2.27 -22.52
N GLY A 27 2.77 -1.21 -22.92
CA GLY A 27 3.55 -0.39 -21.99
C GLY A 27 2.67 0.34 -20.96
N ILE A 28 1.51 0.84 -21.39
CA ILE A 28 0.53 1.47 -20.50
C ILE A 28 -0.09 0.43 -19.56
N GLU A 29 -0.51 -0.72 -20.09
CA GLU A 29 -1.10 -1.80 -19.30
C GLU A 29 -0.11 -2.29 -18.23
N GLN A 30 1.12 -2.60 -18.61
CA GLN A 30 2.16 -3.03 -17.67
C GLN A 30 2.48 -1.96 -16.63
N GLY A 31 2.54 -0.68 -17.03
CA GLY A 31 2.78 0.43 -16.11
C GLY A 31 1.67 0.57 -15.08
N LEU A 32 0.41 0.46 -15.51
CA LEU A 32 -0.76 0.53 -14.63
C LEU A 32 -0.84 -0.68 -13.71
N GLU A 33 -0.63 -1.89 -14.21
CA GLU A 33 -0.64 -3.11 -13.40
C GLU A 33 0.44 -3.07 -12.33
N ARG A 34 1.67 -2.71 -12.69
CA ARG A 34 2.79 -2.60 -11.73
C ARG A 34 2.51 -1.51 -10.69
N GLY A 35 2.12 -0.31 -11.13
CA GLY A 35 1.83 0.79 -10.22
C GLY A 35 0.69 0.46 -9.25
N ARG A 36 -0.34 -0.26 -9.72
CA ARG A 36 -1.44 -0.72 -8.86
C ARG A 36 -0.99 -1.80 -7.88
N ALA A 37 -0.25 -2.80 -8.35
CA ALA A 37 0.25 -3.88 -7.50
C ALA A 37 1.16 -3.34 -6.40
N GLU A 38 2.16 -2.53 -6.75
CA GLU A 38 3.09 -1.90 -5.81
C GLU A 38 2.36 -0.98 -4.83
N GLY A 39 1.41 -0.17 -5.31
CA GLY A 39 0.62 0.72 -4.47
C GLY A 39 -0.25 -0.02 -3.45
N ILE A 40 -0.87 -1.13 -3.86
CA ILE A 40 -1.67 -1.98 -2.96
C ILE A 40 -0.76 -2.68 -1.94
N GLU A 41 0.35 -3.24 -2.38
CA GLU A 41 1.29 -3.95 -1.50
C GLU A 41 1.85 -3.02 -0.43
N GLN A 42 2.37 -1.85 -0.82
CA GLN A 42 2.89 -0.86 0.13
C GLN A 42 1.81 -0.32 1.06
N GLY A 43 0.60 -0.07 0.54
CA GLY A 43 -0.53 0.39 1.34
C GLY A 43 -0.96 -0.64 2.38
N LEU A 44 -1.01 -1.91 1.99
CA LEU A 44 -1.38 -3.02 2.85
C LEU A 44 -0.32 -3.30 3.91
N GLU A 45 0.96 -3.31 3.54
CA GLU A 45 2.06 -3.52 4.47
C GLU A 45 2.07 -2.44 5.57
N ARG A 46 2.05 -1.15 5.17
CA ARG A 46 2.00 -0.03 6.11
C ARG A 46 0.73 -0.07 6.97
N GLY A 47 -0.41 -0.40 6.37
CA GLY A 47 -1.69 -0.52 7.07
C GLY A 47 -1.68 -1.63 8.12
N LEU A 48 -1.11 -2.79 7.80
CA LEU A 48 -0.99 -3.93 8.71
C LEU A 48 0.02 -3.68 9.83
N GLU A 49 1.19 -3.10 9.53
CA GLU A 49 2.16 -2.74 10.55
C GLU A 49 1.57 -1.74 11.55
N ARG A 50 0.97 -0.67 11.04
CA ARG A 50 0.30 0.33 11.87
C ARG A 50 -0.84 -0.28 12.67
N GLY A 51 -1.69 -1.09 12.05
CA GLY A 51 -2.81 -1.76 12.70
C GLY A 51 -2.36 -2.74 13.80
N LYS A 52 -1.22 -3.42 13.64
CA LYS A 52 -0.65 -4.28 14.70
C LYS A 52 -0.16 -3.48 15.89
N VAL A 53 0.53 -2.36 15.65
CA VAL A 53 1.04 -1.49 16.72
C VAL A 53 -0.12 -0.82 17.47
N GLU A 54 -1.07 -0.24 16.72
CA GLU A 54 -2.27 0.37 17.29
C GLU A 54 -3.12 -0.67 18.03
N GLY A 55 -3.37 -1.84 17.44
CA GLY A 55 -4.12 -2.91 18.08
C GLY A 55 -3.49 -3.42 19.37
N LYS A 56 -2.15 -3.55 19.40
CA LYS A 56 -1.41 -3.87 20.63
C LYS A 56 -1.62 -2.77 21.68
N LEU A 57 -1.49 -1.50 21.30
CA LEU A 57 -1.69 -0.37 22.21
C LEU A 57 -3.11 -0.39 22.83
N PHE A 58 -4.14 -0.52 22.00
CA PHE A 58 -5.54 -0.58 22.46
C PHE A 58 -5.78 -1.77 23.39
N ALA A 59 -5.25 -2.95 23.07
CA ALA A 59 -5.38 -4.11 23.95
C ALA A 59 -4.79 -3.86 25.35
N PHE A 60 -3.63 -3.20 25.43
CA PHE A 60 -3.03 -2.84 26.72
C PHE A 60 -3.84 -1.77 27.46
N LEU A 61 -4.37 -0.76 26.75
CA LEU A 61 -5.26 0.23 27.34
C LEU A 61 -6.49 -0.45 27.96
N ASP A 62 -7.19 -1.31 27.19
CA ASP A 62 -8.37 -2.03 27.66
C ASP A 62 -8.08 -2.92 28.87
N MET A 63 -6.94 -3.63 28.88
CA MET A 63 -6.56 -4.47 30.02
C MET A 63 -6.31 -3.64 31.29
N VAL A 64 -5.74 -2.44 31.18
CA VAL A 64 -5.58 -1.54 32.33
C VAL A 64 -6.93 -0.98 32.78
N CYS A 65 -7.81 -0.61 31.84
CA CYS A 65 -9.18 -0.16 32.15
C CYS A 65 -9.99 -1.23 32.91
N GLN A 66 -9.81 -2.50 32.53
CA GLN A 66 -10.46 -3.64 33.18
C GLN A 66 -9.82 -4.02 34.53
N GLY A 67 -8.74 -3.34 34.93
CA GLY A 67 -7.99 -3.65 36.14
C GLY A 67 -7.21 -4.97 36.08
N LEU A 68 -7.00 -5.51 34.87
CA LEU A 68 -6.24 -6.76 34.65
C LEU A 68 -4.72 -6.51 34.66
N LEU A 69 -4.30 -5.29 34.33
CA LEU A 69 -2.91 -4.85 34.29
C LEU A 69 -2.75 -3.49 34.97
N THR A 70 -1.55 -3.21 35.47
CA THR A 70 -1.20 -1.87 35.96
C THR A 70 -0.56 -1.05 34.84
N SER A 71 -0.66 0.29 34.93
CA SER A 71 -0.07 1.22 33.97
C SER A 71 1.46 1.05 33.84
N GLU A 72 2.13 0.64 34.91
CA GLU A 72 3.57 0.37 34.92
C GLU A 72 3.93 -0.84 34.06
N ILE A 73 3.19 -1.95 34.19
CA ILE A 73 3.45 -3.16 33.40
C ILE A 73 3.10 -2.91 31.93
N ALA A 74 1.98 -2.24 31.66
CA ALA A 74 1.55 -1.93 30.30
C ALA A 74 2.54 -1.00 29.58
N SER A 75 2.98 0.08 30.24
CA SER A 75 3.96 1.02 29.68
C SER A 75 5.31 0.35 29.39
N GLN A 76 5.79 -0.51 30.29
CA GLN A 76 7.02 -1.29 30.07
C GLN A 76 6.91 -2.22 28.85
N GLN A 77 5.79 -2.91 28.67
CA GLN A 77 5.57 -3.83 27.53
C GLN A 77 5.38 -3.12 26.18
N LEU A 78 4.98 -1.86 26.23
CA LEU A 78 4.88 -0.97 25.08
C LEU A 78 6.18 -0.21 24.81
N GLY A 79 7.13 -0.20 25.75
CA GLY A 79 8.40 0.51 25.63
C GLY A 79 8.26 2.03 25.71
N ILE A 80 7.20 2.51 26.36
CA ILE A 80 6.94 3.94 26.57
C ILE A 80 7.01 4.28 28.05
N SER A 81 7.10 5.57 28.38
CA SER A 81 7.05 6.00 29.77
C SER A 81 5.66 5.83 30.39
N ILE A 82 5.60 5.67 31.71
CA ILE A 82 4.34 5.59 32.45
C ILE A 82 3.48 6.84 32.19
N ALA A 83 4.11 8.02 32.18
CA ALA A 83 3.42 9.29 31.93
C ALA A 83 2.76 9.34 30.54
N GLU A 84 3.48 8.89 29.49
CA GLU A 84 2.92 8.79 28.14
C GLU A 84 1.74 7.81 28.09
N PHE A 85 1.88 6.64 28.72
CA PHE A 85 0.79 5.68 28.79
C PHE A 85 -0.44 6.25 29.51
N GLU A 86 -0.25 6.94 30.64
CA GLU A 86 -1.35 7.59 31.37
C GLU A 86 -2.02 8.70 30.56
N THR A 87 -1.29 9.45 29.73
CA THR A 87 -1.91 10.42 28.83
C THR A 87 -2.80 9.75 27.79
N LEU A 88 -2.32 8.66 27.18
CA LEU A 88 -3.10 7.87 26.22
C LEU A 88 -4.34 7.24 26.88
N LEU A 89 -4.21 6.78 28.12
CA LEU A 89 -5.32 6.21 28.88
C LEU A 89 -6.39 7.26 29.19
N LYS A 90 -6.01 8.51 29.50
CA LYS A 90 -6.98 9.60 29.70
C LYS A 90 -7.73 9.96 28.42
N ASP A 91 -7.05 9.96 27.29
CA ASP A 91 -7.68 10.24 25.99
C ASP A 91 -8.59 9.08 25.52
N HIS A 92 -8.27 7.84 25.88
CA HIS A 92 -9.11 6.67 25.61
C HIS A 92 -10.44 6.66 26.40
N HIS A 93 -10.53 7.40 27.51
CA HIS A 93 -11.73 7.47 28.37
C HIS A 93 -12.61 8.71 28.10
N LYS A 94 -12.31 9.51 27.07
CA LYS A 94 -13.18 10.61 26.61
C LYS A 94 -14.17 10.13 25.56
#